data_AF-A0A926Y8I8-F1
#
_entry.id   AF-A0A926Y8I8-F1
#
_cell.length_a   1.000
_cell.length_b   1.000
_cell.length_c   1.000
_cell.angle_alpha   90.00
_cell.angle_beta   90.00
_cell.angle_gamma   90.00
#
_symmetry.space_group_name_H-M   'P 1'
#
loop_
_entity.id
_entity.type
_entity.pdbx_description
1 polymer ?
#
loop_
_entity_poly.entity_id
_entity_poly.type
_entity_poly.pdbx_seq_one_letter_code
_entity_poly.pdbx_strand_id
1 'polypeptide(L)'
;MSAIATTPAPQPTITWPLLPDDFVLPDDPVENEDQPLLAAALRQLLLIAFPELLQDALIVSNFALCAAIDDRITCKAPDWMFVRPVQPWQSPEPRRSYTPHTEGTIPQVVMEFLSSTYGEEYSVEFEQRIGKWYFYEQVIKVPVYVIFQPKTGHLEVYALVDGRYQRRSPDSAGRYWIPGLDLFLGQWQGTHEGKTGCWLRWWNADGQMLLFSEERTEQERQRAEQERQRAERLAELVRQLGGNPDEI
;
A
#
# COMPACT_ATOMS: atom_id res chain seq x y z
N MET A 1 -44.79 -26.94 -16.25
CA MET A 1 -43.32 -26.78 -16.15
C MET A 1 -43.02 -26.28 -14.75
N SER A 2 -42.60 -27.16 -13.84
CA SER A 2 -42.26 -26.78 -12.47
C SER A 2 -40.88 -26.13 -12.47
N ALA A 3 -40.80 -24.89 -12.00
CA ALA A 3 -39.54 -24.22 -11.72
C ALA A 3 -38.81 -24.96 -10.60
N ILE A 4 -37.62 -25.45 -10.88
CA ILE A 4 -36.71 -25.99 -9.87
C ILE A 4 -36.23 -24.77 -9.07
N ALA A 5 -36.69 -24.67 -7.82
CA ALA A 5 -36.13 -23.73 -6.86
C ALA A 5 -34.70 -24.18 -6.54
N THR A 6 -33.71 -23.50 -7.10
CA THR A 6 -32.31 -23.69 -6.75
C THR A 6 -32.12 -23.17 -5.33
N THR A 7 -32.01 -24.07 -4.35
CA THR A 7 -31.60 -23.70 -2.99
C THR A 7 -30.22 -23.06 -3.08
N PRO A 8 -30.02 -21.82 -2.58
CA PRO A 8 -28.69 -21.22 -2.58
C PRO A 8 -27.75 -22.09 -1.74
N ALA A 9 -26.55 -22.34 -2.24
CA ALA A 9 -25.52 -23.06 -1.49
C ALA A 9 -25.28 -22.35 -0.14
N PRO A 10 -25.04 -23.11 0.94
CA PRO A 10 -24.76 -22.51 2.24
C PRO A 10 -23.54 -21.58 2.14
N GLN A 11 -23.65 -20.37 2.70
CA GLN A 11 -22.51 -19.47 2.79
C GLN A 11 -21.50 -20.02 3.81
N PRO A 12 -20.19 -19.91 3.55
CA PRO A 12 -19.19 -20.38 4.48
C PRO A 12 -19.23 -19.59 5.79
N THR A 13 -18.97 -20.26 6.90
CA THR A 13 -18.87 -19.61 8.21
C THR A 13 -17.48 -19.01 8.37
N ILE A 14 -17.42 -17.70 8.60
CA ILE A 14 -16.16 -16.97 8.77
C ILE A 14 -15.96 -16.62 10.25
N THR A 15 -14.82 -17.01 10.81
CA THR A 15 -14.42 -16.67 12.19
C THR A 15 -13.01 -16.11 12.23
N TRP A 16 -12.63 -15.51 13.36
CA TRP A 16 -11.44 -14.68 13.51
C TRP A 16 -10.51 -15.21 14.62
N PRO A 17 -10.01 -16.46 14.55
CA PRO A 17 -9.18 -17.01 15.61
C PRO A 17 -7.80 -16.36 15.65
N LEU A 18 -7.27 -16.11 16.85
CA LEU A 18 -5.82 -15.92 16.99
C LEU A 18 -5.12 -17.18 16.49
N LEU A 19 -4.01 -17.01 15.78
CA LEU A 19 -3.20 -18.13 15.34
C LEU A 19 -2.52 -18.79 16.55
N PRO A 20 -2.59 -20.12 16.68
CA PRO A 20 -1.75 -20.85 17.63
C PRO A 20 -0.27 -20.54 17.42
N ASP A 21 0.51 -20.49 18.51
CA ASP A 21 1.94 -20.18 18.44
C ASP A 21 2.72 -21.21 17.60
N ASP A 22 2.27 -22.46 17.55
CA ASP A 22 2.84 -23.55 16.76
C ASP A 22 2.30 -23.63 15.33
N PHE A 23 1.39 -22.73 14.92
CA PHE A 23 0.86 -22.72 13.56
C PHE A 23 1.97 -22.40 12.56
N VAL A 24 2.14 -23.27 11.57
CA VAL A 24 3.10 -23.10 10.48
C VAL A 24 2.43 -22.28 9.37
N LEU A 25 2.93 -21.07 9.13
CA LEU A 25 2.44 -20.23 8.04
C LEU A 25 2.81 -20.88 6.69
N PRO A 26 1.90 -20.84 5.70
CA PRO A 26 2.25 -21.25 4.33
C PRO A 26 3.41 -20.41 3.83
N ASP A 27 4.44 -21.08 3.32
CA ASP A 27 5.60 -20.46 2.66
C ASP A 27 5.51 -20.78 1.17
N ASP A 28 5.14 -19.79 0.36
CA ASP A 28 5.08 -19.89 -1.11
C ASP A 28 6.22 -19.00 -1.67
N PRO A 29 7.46 -19.51 -1.81
CA PRO A 29 8.61 -18.69 -2.19
C PRO A 29 8.59 -18.36 -3.68
N VAL A 30 8.07 -17.18 -4.03
CA VAL A 30 8.07 -16.65 -5.41
C VAL A 30 8.42 -15.16 -5.45
N GLU A 31 9.18 -14.67 -4.47
CA GLU A 31 9.62 -13.28 -4.50
C GLU A 31 10.69 -13.06 -5.58
N ASN A 32 10.55 -11.97 -6.33
CA ASN A 32 11.65 -11.41 -7.11
C ASN A 32 12.28 -10.26 -6.34
N GLU A 33 13.50 -9.85 -6.72
CA GLU A 33 14.24 -8.75 -6.06
C GLU A 33 13.49 -7.39 -6.09
N ASP A 34 12.41 -7.28 -6.86
CA ASP A 34 11.71 -6.03 -7.12
C ASP A 34 10.59 -5.75 -6.10
N GLN A 35 9.89 -6.80 -5.67
CA GLN A 35 8.72 -6.67 -4.78
C GLN A 35 9.09 -6.10 -3.41
N PRO A 36 10.16 -6.55 -2.72
CA PRO A 36 10.54 -5.97 -1.43
C PRO A 36 10.92 -4.49 -1.54
N LEU A 37 11.58 -4.08 -2.63
CA LEU A 37 11.95 -2.69 -2.88
C LEU A 37 10.72 -1.79 -3.06
N LEU A 38 9.72 -2.24 -3.82
CA LEU A 38 8.47 -1.50 -4.02
C LEU A 38 7.70 -1.35 -2.70
N ALA A 39 7.59 -2.42 -1.93
CA ALA A 39 6.93 -2.40 -0.64
C ALA A 39 7.62 -1.46 0.35
N ALA A 40 8.95 -1.54 0.43
CA ALA A 40 9.77 -0.68 1.28
C ALA A 40 9.60 0.80 0.89
N ALA A 41 9.67 1.12 -0.40
CA ALA A 41 9.49 2.48 -0.91
C ALA A 41 8.14 3.08 -0.47
N LEU A 42 7.03 2.35 -0.66
CA LEU A 42 5.70 2.83 -0.26
C LEU A 42 5.59 3.04 1.26
N ARG A 43 6.15 2.13 2.06
CA ARG A 43 6.16 2.25 3.52
C ARG A 43 7.00 3.45 3.97
N GLN A 44 8.20 3.61 3.43
CA GLN A 44 9.11 4.71 3.79
C GLN A 44 8.44 6.07 3.55
N LEU A 45 7.79 6.26 2.40
CA LEU A 45 7.10 7.52 2.08
C LEU A 45 6.01 7.87 3.09
N LEU A 46 5.22 6.88 3.53
CA LEU A 46 4.19 7.10 4.54
C LEU A 46 4.80 7.49 5.88
N LEU A 47 5.86 6.80 6.33
CA LEU A 47 6.49 7.07 7.63
C LEU A 47 7.24 8.41 7.67
N ILE A 48 7.79 8.86 6.53
CA ILE A 48 8.43 10.18 6.39
C ILE A 48 7.39 11.31 6.40
N ALA A 49 6.23 11.08 5.79
CA ALA A 49 5.16 12.08 5.72
C ALA A 49 4.28 12.12 6.98
N PHE A 50 4.05 10.97 7.62
CA PHE A 50 3.14 10.77 8.73
C PHE A 50 3.77 9.87 9.81
N PRO A 51 4.76 10.36 10.58
CA PRO A 51 5.44 9.57 11.61
C PRO A 51 4.51 9.02 12.70
N GLU A 52 3.36 9.66 12.92
CA GLU A 52 2.32 9.23 13.85
C GLU A 52 1.73 7.85 13.51
N LEU A 53 1.82 7.41 12.26
CA LEU A 53 1.38 6.07 11.84
C LEU A 53 2.10 4.94 12.60
N LEU A 54 3.29 5.19 13.15
CA LEU A 54 3.99 4.21 13.99
C LEU A 54 3.24 3.88 15.29
N GLN A 55 2.33 4.75 15.74
CA GLN A 55 1.62 4.59 17.00
C GLN A 55 0.35 3.75 16.86
N ASP A 56 -0.29 3.78 15.69
CA ASP A 56 -1.64 3.24 15.51
C ASP A 56 -1.89 2.59 14.14
N ALA A 57 -0.86 2.38 13.31
CA ALA A 57 -0.99 1.71 12.01
C ALA A 57 -0.08 0.48 11.86
N LEU A 58 -0.57 -0.52 11.14
CA LEU A 58 0.21 -1.66 10.66
C LEU A 58 0.47 -1.46 9.16
N ILE A 59 1.73 -1.26 8.78
CA ILE A 59 2.16 -1.11 7.39
C ILE A 59 3.18 -2.21 7.11
N VAL A 60 2.77 -3.27 6.41
CA VAL A 60 3.54 -4.51 6.31
C VAL A 60 3.56 -5.05 4.88
N SER A 61 4.57 -5.87 4.59
CA SER A 61 4.80 -6.50 3.31
C SER A 61 5.00 -8.00 3.51
N ASN A 62 4.47 -8.81 2.59
CA ASN A 62 4.47 -10.27 2.69
C ASN A 62 4.10 -10.77 4.10
N PHE A 63 3.01 -10.23 4.65
CA PHE A 63 2.60 -10.48 6.03
C PHE A 63 1.29 -11.23 6.09
N ALA A 64 1.23 -12.32 6.86
CA ALA A 64 0.08 -13.21 6.88
C ALA A 64 -1.18 -12.51 7.39
N LEU A 65 -2.20 -12.43 6.53
CA LEU A 65 -3.56 -12.02 6.84
C LEU A 65 -4.44 -13.26 6.93
N CYS A 66 -5.06 -13.49 8.09
CA CYS A 66 -5.69 -14.76 8.42
C CYS A 66 -7.17 -14.62 8.81
N ALA A 67 -7.93 -15.68 8.51
CA ALA A 67 -9.28 -15.92 8.98
C ALA A 67 -9.53 -17.43 9.01
N ALA A 68 -10.54 -17.90 9.74
CA ALA A 68 -11.01 -19.28 9.63
C ALA A 68 -12.29 -19.34 8.79
N ILE A 69 -12.33 -20.31 7.90
CA ILE A 69 -13.42 -20.54 6.94
C ILE A 69 -13.87 -21.97 7.15
N ASP A 70 -15.10 -22.16 7.63
CA ASP A 70 -15.63 -23.46 8.05
C ASP A 70 -14.65 -24.20 8.98
N ASP A 71 -14.22 -23.49 10.04
CA ASP A 71 -13.26 -23.92 11.07
C ASP A 71 -11.84 -24.24 10.59
N ARG A 72 -11.51 -23.92 9.33
CA ARG A 72 -10.15 -24.07 8.78
C ARG A 72 -9.45 -22.72 8.68
N ILE A 73 -8.34 -22.56 9.41
CA ILE A 73 -7.48 -21.38 9.31
C ILE A 73 -6.92 -21.29 7.89
N THR A 74 -7.20 -20.16 7.24
CA THR A 74 -6.71 -19.79 5.92
C THR A 74 -5.97 -18.47 6.04
N CYS A 75 -4.72 -18.45 5.58
CA CYS A 75 -3.90 -17.24 5.56
C CYS A 75 -3.48 -16.91 4.12
N LYS A 76 -3.44 -15.61 3.81
CA LYS A 76 -2.85 -15.06 2.59
C LYS A 76 -1.90 -13.94 2.96
N ALA A 77 -0.76 -13.84 2.28
CA ALA A 77 0.18 -12.75 2.47
C ALA A 77 0.08 -11.81 1.25
N PRO A 78 -0.54 -10.62 1.39
CA PRO A 78 -0.41 -9.58 0.38
C PRO A 78 1.02 -9.02 0.36
N ASP A 79 1.48 -8.60 -0.81
CA ASP A 79 2.79 -7.98 -0.97
C ASP A 79 2.89 -6.65 -0.21
N TRP A 80 1.75 -5.98 -0.02
CA TRP A 80 1.65 -4.79 0.82
C TRP A 80 0.26 -4.66 1.46
N MET A 81 0.21 -4.27 2.72
CA MET A 81 -1.04 -4.09 3.47
C MET A 81 -0.96 -2.90 4.42
N PHE A 82 -2.06 -2.16 4.51
CA PHE A 82 -2.25 -1.08 5.48
C PHE A 82 -3.48 -1.31 6.35
N VAL A 83 -3.29 -1.24 7.66
CA VAL A 83 -4.35 -1.30 8.66
C VAL A 83 -4.23 -0.13 9.63
N ARG A 84 -5.32 0.60 9.86
CA ARG A 84 -5.42 1.66 10.86
C ARG A 84 -6.89 1.85 11.28
N PRO A 85 -7.19 2.03 12.58
CA PRO A 85 -6.28 1.90 13.71
C PRO A 85 -5.96 0.42 14.02
N VAL A 86 -4.76 0.18 14.53
CA VAL A 86 -4.32 -1.07 15.15
C VAL A 86 -3.72 -0.76 16.52
N GLN A 87 -3.95 -1.62 17.51
CA GLN A 87 -3.27 -1.48 18.79
C GLN A 87 -1.77 -1.79 18.62
N PRO A 88 -0.88 -1.08 19.34
CA PRO A 88 0.53 -1.43 19.38
C PRO A 88 0.73 -2.89 19.75
N TRP A 89 1.68 -3.54 19.09
CA TRP A 89 2.01 -4.92 19.41
C TRP A 89 2.69 -4.99 20.79
N GLN A 90 2.06 -5.70 21.73
CA GLN A 90 2.49 -5.73 23.14
C GLN A 90 3.37 -6.93 23.49
N SER A 91 3.53 -7.90 22.57
CA SER A 91 4.36 -9.08 22.82
C SER A 91 5.84 -8.78 22.53
N PRO A 92 6.79 -9.32 23.32
CA PRO A 92 8.20 -9.23 23.01
C PRO A 92 8.59 -10.01 21.75
N GLU A 93 7.81 -11.03 21.37
CA GLU A 93 8.02 -11.80 20.15
C GLU A 93 7.56 -11.01 18.92
N PRO A 94 8.22 -11.13 17.75
CA PRO A 94 7.76 -10.50 16.53
C PRO A 94 6.33 -10.92 16.20
N ARG A 95 5.49 -9.95 15.81
CA ARG A 95 4.16 -10.25 15.27
C ARG A 95 4.32 -11.07 13.99
N ARG A 96 3.64 -12.22 13.90
CA ARG A 96 3.76 -13.15 12.76
C ARG A 96 2.60 -13.06 11.76
N SER A 97 1.44 -12.61 12.20
CA SER A 97 0.23 -12.52 11.38
C SER A 97 -0.72 -11.43 11.87
N TYR A 98 -1.76 -11.18 11.08
CA TYR A 98 -2.86 -10.28 11.36
C TYR A 98 -4.20 -10.99 11.17
N THR A 99 -5.03 -11.01 12.20
CA THR A 99 -6.41 -11.49 12.16
C THR A 99 -7.36 -10.32 12.43
N PRO A 100 -8.10 -9.82 11.43
CA PRO A 100 -9.07 -8.76 11.61
C PRO A 100 -10.14 -9.11 12.65
N HIS A 101 -10.82 -8.10 13.19
CA HIS A 101 -11.80 -8.17 14.28
C HIS A 101 -11.25 -8.59 15.64
N THR A 102 -10.26 -9.49 15.66
CA THR A 102 -9.61 -9.96 16.89
C THR A 102 -8.42 -9.10 17.25
N GLU A 103 -7.58 -8.75 16.27
CA GLU A 103 -6.40 -7.91 16.50
C GLU A 103 -6.57 -6.45 16.02
N GLY A 104 -7.75 -6.10 15.52
CA GLY A 104 -8.11 -4.73 15.13
C GLY A 104 -9.06 -4.66 13.93
N THR A 105 -8.96 -3.58 13.17
CA THR A 105 -9.84 -3.31 12.02
C THR A 105 -9.47 -4.13 10.78
N ILE A 106 -10.40 -4.23 9.83
CA ILE A 106 -10.09 -4.82 8.52
C ILE A 106 -9.04 -3.95 7.81
N PRO A 107 -8.05 -4.54 7.11
CA PRO A 107 -7.13 -3.79 6.27
C PRO A 107 -7.87 -2.85 5.33
N GLN A 108 -7.43 -1.60 5.22
CA GLN A 108 -8.09 -0.63 4.35
C GLN A 108 -7.70 -0.84 2.89
N VAL A 109 -6.46 -1.28 2.66
CA VAL A 109 -5.93 -1.62 1.34
C VAL A 109 -4.98 -2.80 1.43
N VAL A 110 -5.06 -3.69 0.45
CA VAL A 110 -4.06 -4.73 0.17
C VAL A 110 -3.59 -4.61 -1.28
N MET A 111 -2.31 -4.88 -1.53
CA MET A 111 -1.70 -4.78 -2.85
C MET A 111 -0.96 -6.06 -3.23
N GLU A 112 -0.97 -6.36 -4.52
CA GLU A 112 -0.22 -7.44 -5.17
C GLU A 112 0.65 -6.87 -6.28
N PHE A 113 1.91 -7.30 -6.31
CA PHE A 113 2.95 -6.90 -7.23
C PHE A 113 3.29 -8.07 -8.14
N LEU A 114 2.82 -8.03 -9.38
CA LEU A 114 2.91 -9.16 -10.29
C LEU A 114 4.29 -9.27 -10.94
N SER A 115 4.79 -10.51 -11.01
CA SER A 115 5.92 -10.86 -11.87
C SER A 115 5.44 -11.09 -13.32
N SER A 116 6.37 -11.15 -14.29
CA SER A 116 6.04 -11.28 -15.73
C SER A 116 5.32 -12.58 -16.13
N THR A 117 5.23 -13.57 -15.25
CA THR A 117 4.59 -14.88 -15.49
C THR A 117 3.11 -14.86 -15.09
N TYR A 118 2.36 -13.92 -15.66
CA TYR A 118 0.92 -13.71 -15.40
C TYR A 118 0.01 -14.90 -15.81
N GLY A 119 0.54 -15.91 -16.50
CA GLY A 119 -0.27 -16.92 -17.21
C GLY A 119 -0.75 -18.12 -16.40
N GLU A 120 -0.12 -18.46 -15.26
CA GLU A 120 -0.44 -19.71 -14.54
C GLU A 120 -0.84 -19.49 -13.07
N GLU A 121 -0.49 -18.35 -12.47
CA GLU A 121 -0.70 -18.08 -11.03
C GLU A 121 -2.14 -17.69 -10.67
N TYR A 122 -2.97 -17.40 -11.68
CA TYR A 122 -4.41 -17.14 -11.56
C TYR A 122 -5.24 -18.23 -12.24
N SER A 123 -4.69 -19.45 -12.36
CA SER A 123 -5.48 -20.62 -12.72
C SER A 123 -6.61 -20.79 -11.71
N VAL A 124 -7.83 -20.58 -12.19
CA VAL A 124 -9.05 -21.10 -11.58
C VAL A 124 -8.78 -22.58 -11.28
N GLU A 125 -8.96 -22.98 -10.02
CA GLU A 125 -8.89 -24.36 -9.52
C GLU A 125 -7.48 -24.98 -9.39
N PHE A 126 -6.85 -24.80 -8.22
CA PHE A 126 -6.27 -25.96 -7.54
C PHE A 126 -7.33 -26.44 -6.53
N GLU A 127 -7.83 -27.64 -6.77
CA GLU A 127 -9.07 -28.29 -6.31
C GLU A 127 -9.54 -28.12 -4.85
N GLN A 128 -8.85 -27.41 -3.95
CA GLN A 128 -9.33 -27.06 -2.59
C GLN A 128 -8.78 -25.73 -2.00
N ARG A 129 -8.09 -24.87 -2.77
CA ARG A 129 -7.48 -23.63 -2.22
C ARG A 129 -8.28 -22.38 -2.58
N ILE A 130 -8.71 -21.62 -1.58
CA ILE A 130 -9.31 -20.29 -1.75
C ILE A 130 -8.25 -19.34 -2.32
N GLY A 131 -8.54 -18.70 -3.46
CA GLY A 131 -7.63 -17.74 -4.12
C GLY A 131 -7.57 -16.38 -3.41
N LYS A 132 -6.50 -15.60 -3.65
CA LYS A 132 -6.28 -14.27 -3.06
C LYS A 132 -7.46 -13.31 -3.31
N TRP A 133 -7.97 -13.27 -4.55
CA TRP A 133 -9.14 -12.45 -4.90
C TRP A 133 -10.36 -12.76 -4.01
N TYR A 134 -10.79 -14.02 -3.98
CA TYR A 134 -11.94 -14.44 -3.16
C TYR A 134 -11.68 -14.19 -1.68
N PHE A 135 -10.46 -14.46 -1.20
CA PHE A 135 -10.10 -14.24 0.20
C PHE A 135 -10.25 -12.76 0.58
N TYR A 136 -9.71 -11.83 -0.22
CA TYR A 136 -9.84 -10.41 0.07
C TYR A 136 -11.26 -9.88 -0.13
N GLU A 137 -11.98 -10.35 -1.16
CA GLU A 137 -13.31 -9.85 -1.53
C GLU A 137 -14.43 -10.41 -0.64
N GLN A 138 -14.47 -11.74 -0.44
CA GLN A 138 -15.58 -12.46 0.16
C GLN A 138 -15.34 -12.82 1.62
N VAL A 139 -14.10 -13.08 2.01
CA VAL A 139 -13.75 -13.49 3.37
C VAL A 139 -13.43 -12.27 4.23
N ILE A 140 -12.34 -11.55 3.89
CA ILE A 140 -11.86 -10.41 4.66
C ILE A 140 -12.66 -9.14 4.37
N LYS A 141 -13.16 -8.99 3.14
CA LYS A 141 -13.89 -7.80 2.67
C LYS A 141 -13.04 -6.53 2.76
N VAL A 142 -11.80 -6.61 2.27
CA VAL A 142 -10.89 -5.46 2.18
C VAL A 142 -11.51 -4.39 1.29
N PRO A 143 -11.60 -3.11 1.71
CA PRO A 143 -12.25 -2.06 0.93
C PRO A 143 -11.56 -1.76 -0.40
N VAL A 144 -10.22 -1.82 -0.44
CA VAL A 144 -9.43 -1.51 -1.64
C VAL A 144 -8.44 -2.63 -1.96
N TYR A 145 -8.47 -3.10 -3.21
CA TYR A 145 -7.52 -4.08 -3.72
C TYR A 145 -6.75 -3.51 -4.91
N VAL A 146 -5.42 -3.55 -4.83
CA VAL A 146 -4.52 -2.99 -5.84
C VAL A 146 -3.72 -4.10 -6.49
N ILE A 147 -3.60 -4.06 -7.81
CA ILE A 147 -2.73 -4.93 -8.58
C ILE A 147 -1.78 -4.04 -9.38
N PHE A 148 -0.48 -4.28 -9.25
CA PHE A 148 0.54 -3.53 -9.98
C PHE A 148 1.53 -4.47 -10.66
N GLN A 149 1.85 -4.20 -11.92
CA GLN A 149 2.87 -4.91 -12.68
C GLN A 149 4.04 -3.96 -13.00
N PRO A 150 5.17 -4.06 -12.26
CA PRO A 150 6.26 -3.07 -12.35
C PRO A 150 6.92 -2.98 -13.73
N LYS A 151 6.97 -4.10 -14.47
CA LYS A 151 7.60 -4.16 -15.79
C LYS A 151 6.82 -3.39 -16.87
N THR A 152 5.50 -3.36 -16.77
CA THR A 152 4.61 -2.74 -17.77
C THR A 152 4.04 -1.41 -17.29
N GLY A 153 4.12 -1.12 -15.98
CA GLY A 153 3.40 -0.02 -15.36
C GLY A 153 1.90 -0.27 -15.28
N HIS A 154 1.42 -1.51 -15.45
CA HIS A 154 -0.01 -1.75 -15.38
C HIS A 154 -0.49 -1.65 -13.92
N LEU A 155 -1.38 -0.70 -13.63
CA LEU A 155 -1.95 -0.44 -12.31
C LEU A 155 -3.47 -0.54 -12.36
N GLU A 156 -4.03 -1.48 -11.60
CA GLU A 156 -5.46 -1.64 -11.39
C GLU A 156 -5.81 -1.44 -9.93
N VAL A 157 -6.92 -0.74 -9.69
CA VAL A 157 -7.46 -0.54 -8.35
C VAL A 157 -8.92 -0.94 -8.36
N TYR A 158 -9.30 -1.76 -7.40
CA TYR A 158 -10.66 -2.23 -7.20
C TYR A 158 -11.17 -1.73 -5.86
N ALA A 159 -12.43 -1.30 -5.81
CA ALA A 159 -13.11 -0.98 -4.57
C ALA A 159 -14.22 -1.99 -4.30
N LEU A 160 -14.40 -2.38 -3.05
CA LEU A 160 -15.48 -3.25 -2.63
C LEU A 160 -16.79 -2.45 -2.57
N VAL A 161 -17.74 -2.79 -3.44
CA VAL A 161 -19.06 -2.14 -3.53
C VAL A 161 -20.12 -3.23 -3.56
N ASP A 162 -21.06 -3.19 -2.61
CA ASP A 162 -22.12 -4.19 -2.45
C ASP A 162 -21.60 -5.64 -2.39
N GLY A 163 -20.45 -5.83 -1.73
CA GLY A 163 -19.83 -7.13 -1.53
C GLY A 163 -19.09 -7.70 -2.74
N ARG A 164 -18.84 -6.90 -3.79
CA ARG A 164 -18.03 -7.29 -4.96
C ARG A 164 -17.02 -6.21 -5.32
N TYR A 165 -15.87 -6.62 -5.80
CA TYR A 165 -14.88 -5.70 -6.32
C TYR A 165 -15.32 -5.10 -7.65
N GLN A 166 -15.29 -3.78 -7.71
CA GLN A 166 -15.54 -3.01 -8.93
C GLN A 166 -14.28 -2.23 -9.28
N ARG A 167 -13.86 -2.34 -10.55
CA ARG A 167 -12.69 -1.62 -11.07
C ARG A 167 -12.92 -0.12 -10.98
N ARG A 168 -11.96 0.60 -10.39
CA ARG A 168 -11.94 2.06 -10.30
C ARG A 168 -11.33 2.65 -11.56
N SER A 169 -11.74 3.88 -11.87
CA SER A 169 -11.06 4.71 -12.87
C SER A 169 -10.11 5.67 -12.15
N PRO A 170 -8.93 5.94 -12.72
CA PRO A 170 -8.02 6.95 -12.17
C PRO A 170 -8.53 8.37 -12.44
N ASP A 171 -7.92 9.35 -11.78
CA ASP A 171 -8.05 10.77 -12.09
C ASP A 171 -7.40 11.14 -13.44
N SER A 172 -7.48 12.41 -13.83
CA SER A 172 -6.88 12.92 -15.07
C SER A 172 -5.34 12.78 -15.13
N ALA A 173 -4.69 12.54 -13.99
CA ALA A 173 -3.25 12.32 -13.89
C ALA A 173 -2.88 10.83 -13.75
N GLY A 174 -3.84 9.91 -13.92
CA GLY A 174 -3.59 8.47 -13.84
C GLY A 174 -3.46 7.94 -12.40
N ARG A 175 -3.99 8.65 -11.40
CA ARG A 175 -3.87 8.31 -9.98
C ARG A 175 -5.20 7.88 -9.37
N TYR A 176 -5.15 7.04 -8.35
CA TYR A 176 -6.32 6.49 -7.67
C TYR A 176 -6.38 6.97 -6.23
N TRP A 177 -7.50 7.56 -5.83
CA TRP A 177 -7.71 7.90 -4.42
C TRP A 177 -7.85 6.62 -3.58
N ILE A 178 -7.08 6.51 -2.49
CA ILE A 178 -7.14 5.41 -1.54
C ILE A 178 -7.74 5.93 -0.23
N PRO A 179 -9.03 5.64 0.03
CA PRO A 179 -9.70 6.09 1.26
C PRO A 179 -8.99 5.60 2.52
N GLY A 180 -8.93 6.45 3.54
CA GLY A 180 -8.41 6.14 4.87
C GLY A 180 -6.88 6.25 5.02
N LEU A 181 -6.13 6.16 3.91
CA LEU A 181 -4.83 6.83 3.80
C LEU A 181 -4.99 8.31 3.44
N ASP A 182 -6.08 8.66 2.76
CA ASP A 182 -6.37 9.99 2.23
C ASP A 182 -5.26 10.51 1.32
N LEU A 183 -4.77 9.60 0.46
CA LEU A 183 -3.72 9.82 -0.52
C LEU A 183 -4.15 9.26 -1.88
N PHE A 184 -3.58 9.84 -2.93
CA PHE A 184 -3.61 9.24 -4.25
C PHE A 184 -2.43 8.27 -4.42
N LEU A 185 -2.70 7.08 -4.91
CA LEU A 185 -1.72 6.12 -5.40
C LEU A 185 -1.57 6.27 -6.91
N GLY A 186 -0.34 6.34 -7.40
CA GLY A 186 -0.08 6.47 -8.82
C GLY A 186 1.29 5.95 -9.21
N GLN A 187 1.51 5.90 -10.53
CA GLN A 187 2.77 5.46 -11.11
C GLN A 187 3.76 6.62 -11.18
N TRP A 188 5.04 6.30 -11.00
CA TRP A 188 6.14 7.22 -11.19
C TRP A 188 7.29 6.53 -11.89
N GLN A 189 7.81 7.16 -12.95
CA GLN A 189 8.98 6.68 -13.67
C GLN A 189 10.22 7.40 -13.14
N GLY A 190 11.19 6.65 -12.65
CA GLY A 190 12.45 7.22 -12.17
C GLY A 190 13.37 6.21 -11.51
N THR A 191 14.37 6.73 -10.78
CA THR A 191 15.39 5.93 -10.12
C THR A 191 15.24 6.03 -8.61
N HIS A 192 15.16 4.89 -7.94
CA HIS A 192 15.20 4.79 -6.48
C HIS A 192 16.06 3.59 -6.08
N GLU A 193 16.87 3.74 -5.02
CA GLU A 193 17.86 2.73 -4.57
C GLU A 193 18.69 2.11 -5.72
N GLY A 194 19.14 2.95 -6.66
CA GLY A 194 19.96 2.53 -7.80
C GLY A 194 19.20 1.83 -8.93
N LYS A 195 17.89 1.63 -8.79
CA LYS A 195 17.06 0.96 -9.79
C LYS A 195 16.15 1.93 -10.54
N THR A 196 16.27 1.93 -11.86
CA THR A 196 15.45 2.77 -12.74
C THR A 196 14.27 1.96 -13.29
N GLY A 197 13.05 2.48 -13.15
CA GLY A 197 11.86 1.75 -13.59
C GLY A 197 10.56 2.47 -13.24
N CYS A 198 9.46 1.74 -13.39
CA CYS A 198 8.15 2.17 -12.94
C CYS A 198 7.96 1.79 -11.46
N TRP A 199 7.64 2.78 -10.64
CA TRP A 199 7.38 2.65 -9.21
C TRP A 199 5.96 3.09 -8.88
N LEU A 200 5.48 2.69 -7.72
CA LEU A 200 4.33 3.31 -7.10
C LEU A 200 4.77 4.42 -6.14
N ARG A 201 4.01 5.52 -6.12
CA ARG A 201 4.21 6.66 -5.21
C ARG A 201 2.88 7.12 -4.64
N TRP A 202 2.98 7.93 -3.59
CA TRP A 202 1.84 8.58 -2.95
C TRP A 202 1.82 10.08 -3.29
N TRP A 203 0.62 10.62 -3.50
CA TRP A 203 0.37 12.06 -3.58
C TRP A 203 -0.67 12.46 -2.53
N ASN A 204 -0.49 13.62 -1.92
CA ASN A 204 -1.49 14.18 -1.00
C ASN A 204 -2.71 14.72 -1.74
N ALA A 205 -3.73 15.15 -0.99
CA ALA A 205 -4.97 15.72 -1.54
C ALA A 205 -4.75 16.96 -2.43
N ASP A 206 -3.67 17.72 -2.17
CA ASP A 206 -3.28 18.88 -2.98
C ASP A 206 -2.55 18.48 -4.29
N GLY A 207 -2.37 17.18 -4.53
CA GLY A 207 -1.69 16.64 -5.70
C GLY A 207 -0.16 16.76 -5.65
N GLN A 208 0.42 16.99 -4.47
CA GLN A 208 1.86 17.01 -4.24
C GLN A 208 2.37 15.60 -3.94
N MET A 209 3.45 15.19 -4.60
CA MET A 209 4.06 13.88 -4.39
C MET A 209 4.74 13.83 -3.02
N LEU A 210 4.55 12.74 -2.28
CA LEU A 210 5.34 12.47 -1.09
C LEU A 210 6.79 12.17 -1.50
N LEU A 211 7.72 12.82 -0.81
CA LEU A 211 9.15 12.79 -1.13
C LEU A 211 9.90 11.89 -0.17
N PHE A 212 10.90 11.17 -0.69
CA PHE A 212 11.92 10.52 0.13
C PHE A 212 12.79 11.54 0.86
N SER A 213 13.53 11.07 1.86
CA SER A 213 14.42 11.92 2.66
C SER A 213 15.48 12.61 1.79
N GLU A 214 16.07 11.91 0.82
CA GLU A 214 17.05 12.50 -0.11
C GLU A 214 16.40 13.58 -0.99
N GLU A 215 15.18 13.33 -1.48
CA GLU A 215 14.42 14.25 -2.34
C GLU A 215 14.03 15.52 -1.57
N ARG A 216 13.61 15.40 -0.30
CA ARG A 216 13.32 16.55 0.57
C ARG A 216 14.59 17.38 0.82
N THR A 217 15.69 16.72 1.16
CA THR A 217 16.96 17.39 1.46
C THR A 217 17.47 18.18 0.25
N GLU A 218 17.42 17.59 -0.94
CA GLU A 218 17.82 18.29 -2.16
C GLU A 218 16.89 19.47 -2.49
N GLN A 219 15.58 19.31 -2.29
CA GLN A 219 14.63 20.41 -2.47
C GLN A 219 14.91 21.57 -1.51
N GLU A 220 15.18 21.30 -0.24
CA GLU A 220 15.55 22.31 0.75
C GLU A 220 16.87 23.00 0.39
N ARG A 221 17.87 22.24 -0.05
CA ARG A 221 19.16 22.79 -0.51
C ARG A 221 18.98 23.74 -1.69
N GLN A 222 18.16 23.35 -2.66
CA GLN A 222 17.87 24.19 -3.83
C GLN A 222 17.12 25.48 -3.45
N ARG A 223 16.19 25.40 -2.50
CA ARG A 223 15.48 26.59 -1.99
C ARG A 223 16.44 27.54 -1.27
N ALA A 224 17.27 27.02 -0.37
CA ALA A 224 18.27 27.81 0.35
C ALA A 224 19.26 28.49 -0.61
N GLU A 225 19.70 27.78 -1.65
CA GLU A 225 20.58 28.34 -2.67
C GLU A 225 19.88 29.45 -3.48
N GLN A 226 18.62 29.25 -3.87
CA GLN A 226 17.85 30.27 -4.59
C GLN A 226 17.61 31.52 -3.74
N GLU A 227 17.30 31.35 -2.46
CA GLU A 227 17.13 32.46 -1.51
C GLU A 227 18.44 33.20 -1.30
N ARG A 228 19.57 32.49 -1.13
CA ARG A 228 20.89 33.12 -1.04
C ARG A 228 21.20 33.96 -2.27
N GLN A 229 21.00 33.41 -3.47
CA GLN A 229 21.22 34.16 -4.71
C GLN A 229 20.28 35.37 -4.87
N ARG A 230 19.04 35.28 -4.38
CA ARG A 230 18.12 36.43 -4.38
C ARG A 230 18.58 37.50 -3.39
N ALA A 231 19.00 37.11 -2.19
CA ALA A 231 19.52 38.02 -1.17
C ALA A 231 20.80 38.72 -1.66
N GLU A 232 21.73 37.99 -2.28
CA GLU A 232 22.95 38.55 -2.87
C GLU A 232 22.65 39.58 -3.97
N ARG A 233 21.69 39.27 -4.87
CA ARG A 233 21.26 40.21 -5.92
C ARG A 233 20.60 41.47 -5.35
N LEU A 234 19.77 41.32 -4.33
CA LEU A 234 19.13 42.44 -3.64
C LEU A 234 20.16 43.31 -2.92
N ALA A 235 21.09 42.69 -2.19
CA ALA A 235 22.16 43.40 -1.51
C ALA A 235 23.04 44.19 -2.49
N GLU A 236 23.37 43.61 -3.64
CA GLU A 236 24.12 44.31 -4.68
C GLU A 236 23.34 45.50 -5.26
N LEU A 237 22.04 45.36 -5.50
CA LEU A 237 21.19 46.47 -5.96
C LEU A 237 21.11 47.60 -4.93
N VAL A 238 20.99 47.26 -3.63
CA VAL A 238 20.96 48.24 -2.54
C VAL A 238 22.28 49.01 -2.47
N ARG A 239 23.43 48.34 -2.60
CA ARG A 239 24.75 48.99 -2.68
C ARG A 239 24.84 49.94 -3.87
N GLN A 240 24.34 49.55 -5.04
CA GLN A 240 24.33 50.40 -6.24
C GLN A 240 23.47 51.65 -6.08
N LEU A 241 22.39 51.57 -5.31
CA LEU A 241 21.52 52.70 -4.96
C LEU A 241 22.09 53.56 -3.81
N GLY A 242 23.26 53.22 -3.28
CA GLY A 242 23.93 53.95 -2.19
C GLY A 242 23.39 53.64 -0.78
N GLY A 243 22.59 52.58 -0.63
CA GLY A 243 22.09 52.11 0.65
C GLY A 243 23.02 51.08 1.32
N ASN A 244 22.84 50.85 2.62
CA ASN A 244 23.50 49.80 3.36
C ASN A 244 22.62 48.52 3.37
N PRO A 245 23.03 47.41 2.75
CA PRO A 245 22.25 46.16 2.73
C PRO A 245 22.02 45.54 4.11
N ASP A 246 22.88 45.85 5.09
CA ASP A 246 22.81 45.28 6.44
C ASP A 246 21.80 46.02 7.33
N GLU A 247 21.13 47.07 6.81
CA GLU A 247 20.14 47.90 7.50
C GLU A 247 18.69 47.65 7.02
N ILE A 248 18.46 46.65 6.16
CA ILE A 248 17.14 46.23 5.61
C ILE A 248 16.76 44.86 6.19
#